data_AF-A0A6M8VX32-F1
#
_entry.id   AF-A0A6M8VX32-F1
#
_cell.length_a   1.000
_cell.length_b   1.000
_cell.length_c   1.000
_cell.angle_alpha   90.00
_cell.angle_beta   90.00
_cell.angle_gamma   90.00
#
_symmetry.space_group_name_H-M   'P 1'
#
loop_
_entity.id
_entity.type
_entity.pdbx_description
1 polymer ?
#
loop_
_entity_poly.entity_id
_entity_poly.type
_entity_poly.pdbx_seq_one_letter_code
_entity_poly.pdbx_strand_id
1 'polypeptide(L)'
;MAVGEVYPLTGGETLEWPTLLEFVRDNVTLARPGIKARGIPGDLAALKAKGAGMLGMGALLPFDEGMARMGAQDNVSPAIKAREHLDLAPAGFREVAAGYLGSM
;
A
#
# COMPACT_ATOMS: atom_id res chain seq x y z
N MET A 1 2.77 30.14 8.46
CA MET A 1 4.16 29.85 8.02
C MET A 1 4.31 28.34 7.90
N ALA A 2 4.87 27.83 6.80
CA ALA A 2 4.95 26.39 6.52
C ALA A 2 6.39 25.82 6.54
N VAL A 3 7.39 26.66 6.77
CA VAL A 3 8.82 26.25 6.76
C VAL A 3 9.16 25.50 8.05
N GLY A 4 9.75 24.30 7.93
CA GLY A 4 10.14 23.45 9.06
C GLY A 4 9.07 22.47 9.53
N GLU A 5 7.89 22.48 8.91
CA GLU A 5 6.76 21.64 9.28
C GLU A 5 6.78 20.30 8.51
N VAL A 6 6.55 19.19 9.21
CA VAL A 6 6.32 17.88 8.57
C VAL A 6 4.83 17.71 8.25
N TYR A 7 4.51 17.41 7.00
CA TYR A 7 3.13 17.20 6.52
C TYR A 7 2.94 15.74 6.13
N PRO A 8 2.06 14.98 6.82
CA PRO A 8 1.63 13.68 6.34
C PRO A 8 0.83 13.84 5.04
N LEU A 9 1.40 13.37 3.93
CA LEU A 9 0.75 13.35 2.62
C LEU A 9 0.13 11.96 2.41
N THR A 10 -1.09 11.79 2.90
CA THR A 10 -1.87 10.55 2.77
C THR A 10 -3.10 10.74 1.89
N GLY A 11 -3.69 9.64 1.43
CA GLY A 11 -4.90 9.68 0.59
C GLY A 11 -6.16 10.11 1.36
N GLY A 12 -7.23 10.42 0.62
CA GLY A 12 -8.53 10.84 1.19
C GLY A 12 -9.37 9.70 1.77
N GLU A 13 -8.87 8.47 1.71
CA GLU A 13 -9.61 7.27 2.08
C GLU A 13 -8.70 6.29 2.82
N THR A 14 -9.18 5.78 3.95
CA THR A 14 -8.56 4.66 4.68
C THR A 14 -9.17 3.35 4.21
N LEU A 15 -8.32 2.40 3.84
CA LEU A 15 -8.72 1.08 3.36
C LEU A 15 -7.95 -0.01 4.10
N GLU A 16 -8.66 -1.09 4.42
CA GLU A 16 -8.05 -2.34 4.81
C GLU A 16 -7.35 -2.98 3.62
N TRP A 17 -6.21 -3.65 3.86
CA TRP A 17 -5.42 -4.27 2.80
C TRP A 17 -6.21 -5.28 1.94
N PRO A 18 -7.02 -6.20 2.52
CA PRO A 18 -7.84 -7.10 1.72
C PRO A 18 -8.85 -6.36 0.84
N THR A 19 -9.48 -5.30 1.35
CA THR A 19 -10.46 -4.50 0.60
C THR A 19 -9.82 -3.80 -0.59
N LEU A 20 -8.61 -3.26 -0.41
CA LEU A 20 -7.84 -2.67 -1.50
C LEU A 20 -7.55 -3.70 -2.61
N LEU A 21 -7.06 -4.89 -2.23
CA LEU A 21 -6.73 -5.94 -3.20
C LEU A 21 -7.95 -6.51 -3.92
N GLU A 22 -9.08 -6.66 -3.23
CA GLU A 22 -10.35 -7.07 -3.83
C GLU A 22 -10.85 -6.03 -4.83
N PHE A 23 -10.78 -4.74 -4.47
CA PHE A 23 -11.14 -3.68 -5.40
C PHE A 23 -10.27 -3.71 -6.67
N VAL A 24 -8.95 -3.87 -6.53
CA VAL A 24 -8.05 -3.97 -7.70
C VAL A 24 -8.39 -5.20 -8.55
N ARG A 25 -8.59 -6.37 -7.91
CA ARG A 25 -8.99 -7.60 -8.63
C ARG A 25 -10.28 -7.42 -9.41
N ASP A 26 -11.26 -6.72 -8.85
CA ASP A 26 -12.58 -6.60 -9.47
C ASP A 26 -12.63 -5.57 -10.60
N ASN A 27 -11.63 -4.68 -10.69
CA ASN A 27 -11.64 -3.54 -11.61
C ASN A 27 -10.50 -3.53 -12.65
N VAL A 28 -9.51 -4.42 -12.56
CA VAL A 28 -8.42 -4.53 -13.56
C VAL A 28 -8.82 -5.48 -14.69
N THR A 29 -8.63 -5.04 -15.94
CA THR A 29 -9.05 -5.72 -17.18
C THR A 29 -8.54 -7.17 -17.31
N LEU A 30 -7.38 -7.49 -16.72
CA LEU A 30 -6.74 -8.81 -16.80
C LEU A 30 -6.69 -9.56 -15.46
N ALA A 31 -7.42 -9.08 -14.46
CA ALA A 31 -7.47 -9.74 -13.18
C ALA A 31 -8.17 -11.10 -13.27
N ARG A 32 -7.79 -12.01 -12.36
CA ARG A 32 -8.40 -13.34 -12.23
C ARG A 32 -9.41 -13.30 -11.07
N PRO A 33 -10.73 -13.37 -11.32
CA PRO A 33 -11.74 -13.21 -10.27
C PRO A 33 -11.65 -14.26 -9.16
N GLY A 34 -11.14 -15.45 -9.47
CA GLY A 34 -10.99 -16.55 -8.51
C GLY A 34 -9.85 -16.37 -7.50
N ILE A 35 -8.97 -15.39 -7.68
CA ILE A 35 -7.85 -15.15 -6.75
C ILE A 35 -8.37 -14.33 -5.58
N LYS A 36 -8.33 -14.91 -4.38
CA LYS A 36 -8.63 -14.19 -3.14
C LYS A 36 -7.34 -13.70 -2.50
N ALA A 37 -7.40 -12.50 -1.90
CA ALA A 37 -6.33 -12.03 -1.04
C ALA A 37 -6.11 -13.04 0.10
N ARG A 38 -4.89 -13.58 0.21
CA ARG A 38 -4.48 -14.46 1.30
C ARG A 38 -3.20 -13.89 1.89
N GLY A 39 -3.26 -13.53 3.16
CA GLY A 39 -2.11 -13.06 3.91
C GLY A 39 -1.19 -14.20 4.32
N ILE A 40 0.04 -13.85 4.63
CA ILE A 40 0.98 -14.65 5.41
C ILE A 40 1.37 -13.83 6.64
N PRO A 41 1.70 -14.46 7.79
CA PRO A 41 2.19 -13.71 8.95
C PRO A 41 3.45 -12.92 8.61
N GLY A 42 3.47 -11.62 8.97
CA GLY A 42 4.56 -10.69 8.63
C GLY A 42 5.94 -11.16 9.09
N ASP A 43 6.05 -11.66 10.33
CA ASP A 43 7.32 -12.16 10.88
C ASP A 43 7.85 -13.37 10.09
N LEU A 44 6.95 -14.25 9.64
CA LEU A 44 7.33 -15.39 8.81
C LEU A 44 7.81 -14.95 7.43
N ALA A 45 7.15 -13.95 6.85
CA ALA A 45 7.57 -13.36 5.57
C ALA A 45 8.94 -12.69 5.69
N ALA A 46 9.15 -11.92 6.76
CA ALA A 46 10.41 -11.23 7.05
C ALA A 46 11.56 -12.23 7.25
N LEU A 47 11.33 -13.31 8.00
CA LEU A 47 12.34 -14.36 8.20
C LEU A 47 12.75 -15.04 6.89
N LYS A 48 11.76 -15.35 6.02
CA LYS A 48 12.03 -15.93 4.69
C LYS A 48 12.82 -14.97 3.80
N ALA A 49 12.45 -13.69 3.81
CA ALA A 49 13.14 -12.66 3.03
C ALA A 49 14.59 -12.45 3.51
N LYS A 50 14.81 -12.43 4.82
CA LYS A 50 16.15 -12.37 5.42
C LYS A 50 17.02 -13.56 4.97
N GLY A 51 16.48 -14.77 5.06
CA GLY A 51 17.18 -15.99 4.63
C GLY A 51 17.51 -15.97 3.13
N ALA A 52 16.55 -15.57 2.29
CA ALA A 52 16.78 -15.43 0.85
C ALA A 52 17.88 -14.40 0.55
N GLY A 53 17.87 -13.25 1.24
CA GLY A 53 18.92 -12.23 1.13
C GLY A 53 20.31 -12.76 1.49
N MET A 54 20.43 -13.50 2.59
CA MET A 54 21.69 -14.11 3.02
C MET A 54 22.25 -15.12 2.02
N LEU A 55 21.39 -15.81 1.27
CA LEU A 55 21.79 -16.81 0.26
C LEU A 55 21.97 -16.20 -1.14
N GLY A 56 21.95 -14.87 -1.28
CA GLY A 56 22.04 -14.19 -2.58
C GLY A 56 20.80 -14.34 -3.47
N MET A 57 19.71 -14.88 -2.92
CA MET A 57 18.43 -15.11 -3.61
C MET A 57 17.40 -14.01 -3.34
N GLY A 58 17.79 -12.91 -2.69
CA GLY A 58 16.86 -11.82 -2.33
C GLY A 58 16.09 -11.25 -3.52
N ALA A 59 16.71 -11.19 -4.71
CA ALA A 59 16.09 -10.70 -5.94
C ALA A 59 14.95 -11.59 -6.48
N LEU A 60 14.79 -12.81 -5.97
CA LEU A 60 13.69 -13.72 -6.35
C LEU A 60 12.40 -13.42 -5.60
N LEU A 61 12.45 -12.63 -4.53
CA LEU A 61 11.28 -12.22 -3.77
C LEU A 61 10.85 -10.81 -4.19
N PRO A 62 9.54 -10.53 -4.23
CA PRO A 62 9.05 -9.19 -4.54
C PRO A 62 9.17 -8.21 -3.35
N PHE A 63 9.87 -8.60 -2.28
CA PHE A 63 10.05 -7.81 -1.06
C PHE A 63 11.29 -8.28 -0.29
N ASP A 64 11.81 -7.40 0.56
CA ASP A 64 12.85 -7.71 1.55
C ASP A 64 12.28 -7.85 2.99
N GLU A 65 13.17 -8.09 3.97
CA GLU A 65 12.81 -8.22 5.39
C GLU A 65 12.11 -6.97 5.94
N GLY A 66 12.58 -5.77 5.56
CA GLY A 66 12.03 -4.50 6.02
C GLY A 66 10.65 -4.25 5.45
N MET A 67 10.49 -4.45 4.13
CA MET A 67 9.20 -4.33 3.44
C MET A 67 8.16 -5.29 4.01
N ALA A 68 8.55 -6.53 4.32
CA ALA A 68 7.65 -7.51 4.94
C ALA A 68 7.15 -7.06 6.32
N ARG A 69 8.02 -6.44 7.14
CA ARG A 69 7.62 -5.89 8.44
C ARG A 69 6.72 -4.67 8.31
N MET A 70 7.08 -3.73 7.43
CA MET A 70 6.30 -2.52 7.20
C MET A 70 4.90 -2.87 6.65
N GLY A 71 4.82 -3.76 5.68
CA GLY A 71 3.55 -4.17 5.07
C GLY A 71 2.64 -4.98 5.98
N ALA A 72 3.14 -5.46 7.13
CA ALA A 72 2.36 -6.18 8.13
C ALA A 72 1.78 -5.26 9.22
N GLN A 73 2.11 -3.97 9.20
CA GLN A 73 1.66 -2.99 10.17
C GLN A 73 0.68 -2.01 9.53
N ASP A 74 -0.35 -1.63 10.28
CA ASP A 74 -1.24 -0.55 9.86
C ASP A 74 -0.45 0.75 9.81
N ASN A 75 -0.42 1.37 8.64
CA ASN A 75 0.24 2.66 8.43
C ASN A 75 -0.76 3.67 7.90
N VAL A 76 -1.51 4.27 8.84
CA VAL A 76 -2.54 5.27 8.57
C VAL A 76 -2.14 6.61 9.18
N SER A 77 -2.40 7.69 8.47
CA SER A 77 -2.18 9.04 9.01
C SER A 77 -3.20 10.01 8.42
N PRO A 78 -3.80 10.90 9.21
CA PRO A 78 -4.73 11.90 8.69
C PRO A 78 -3.99 13.04 7.98
N ALA A 79 -4.49 13.47 6.82
CA ALA A 79 -3.96 14.60 6.04
C ALA A 79 -4.40 15.99 6.58
N ILE A 80 -4.79 16.09 7.86
CA ILE A 80 -5.40 17.30 8.45
C ILE A 80 -4.53 18.54 8.24
N LYS A 81 -3.23 18.42 8.52
CA LYS A 81 -2.29 19.54 8.43
C LYS A 81 -2.10 20.02 6.99
N ALA A 82 -2.09 19.10 6.03
CA ALA A 82 -2.01 19.44 4.60
C ALA A 82 -3.29 20.17 4.15
N ARG A 83 -4.45 19.70 4.59
CA ARG A 83 -5.74 20.36 4.33
C ARG A 83 -5.79 21.77 4.90
N GLU A 84 -5.43 21.94 6.17
CA GLU A 84 -5.60 23.22 6.86
C GLU A 84 -4.57 24.27 6.45
N HIS A 85 -3.32 23.87 6.18
CA HIS A 85 -2.25 24.82 5.89
C HIS A 85 -2.01 25.03 4.40
N LEU A 86 -2.36 24.05 3.55
CA LEU A 86 -2.04 24.05 2.12
C LEU A 86 -3.28 23.98 1.23
N ASP A 87 -4.48 23.94 1.81
CA ASP A 87 -5.75 23.74 1.11
C ASP A 87 -5.76 22.47 0.22
N LEU A 88 -4.98 21.45 0.64
CA LEU A 88 -4.84 20.19 -0.07
C LEU A 88 -5.74 19.12 0.54
N ALA A 89 -6.79 18.75 -0.18
CA ALA A 89 -7.72 17.68 0.19
C ALA A 89 -7.69 16.55 -0.87
N PRO A 90 -6.89 15.49 -0.67
CA PRO A 90 -6.82 14.38 -1.61
C PRO A 90 -8.17 13.66 -1.75
N ALA A 91 -8.51 13.26 -2.98
CA ALA A 91 -9.69 12.44 -3.26
C ALA A 91 -9.55 11.01 -2.70
N GLY A 92 -10.67 10.28 -2.63
CA GLY A 92 -10.66 8.88 -2.22
C GLY A 92 -9.99 7.99 -3.25
N PHE A 93 -9.35 6.90 -2.82
CA PHE A 93 -8.68 5.97 -3.73
C PHE A 93 -9.67 5.38 -4.75
N ARG A 94 -10.81 4.87 -4.27
CA ARG A 94 -11.81 4.23 -5.16
C ARG A 94 -12.43 5.19 -6.17
N GLU A 95 -12.54 6.47 -5.82
CA GLU A 95 -13.04 7.53 -6.70
C GLU A 95 -12.13 7.73 -7.91
N VAL A 96 -10.82 7.78 -7.69
CA VAL A 96 -9.85 8.08 -8.76
C VAL A 96 -9.31 6.84 -9.46
N ALA A 97 -9.41 5.67 -8.84
CA ALA A 97 -8.79 4.45 -9.34
C ALA A 97 -9.27 4.04 -10.74
N ALA A 98 -10.53 4.30 -11.10
CA ALA A 98 -11.07 4.00 -12.42
C ALA A 98 -10.24 4.61 -13.57
N GLY A 99 -9.66 5.79 -13.35
CA GLY A 99 -8.80 6.47 -14.34
C GLY A 99 -7.47 5.76 -14.60
N TYR A 100 -7.00 4.93 -13.67
CA TYR A 100 -5.72 4.22 -13.76
C TYR A 100 -5.91 2.76 -14.16
N LEU A 101 -6.93 2.09 -13.60
CA LEU A 101 -7.14 0.64 -13.76
C LEU A 101 -7.58 0.26 -15.18
N GLY A 102 -8.21 1.18 -15.93
CA GLY A 102 -8.58 0.95 -17.33
C GLY A 102 -7.44 1.13 -18.35
N SER A 103 -6.29 1.67 -17.91
CA SER A 103 -5.12 1.94 -18.78
C SER A 103 -3.99 0.90 -18.65
N MET A 104 -4.16 -0.08 -17.77
CA MET A 104 -3.25 -1.22 -17.56
C MET A 104 -3.80 -2.48 -18.21
#